data_AF-A0A7I7ZX53-F1
#
_entry.id   AF-A0A7I7ZX53-F1
#
_cell.length_a   1.000
_cell.length_b   1.000
_cell.length_c   1.000
_cell.angle_alpha   90.00
_cell.angle_beta   90.00
_cell.angle_gamma   90.00
#
_symmetry.space_group_name_H-M   'P 1'
#
loop_
_entity.id
_entity.type
_entity.pdbx_description
1 polymer ?
#
loop_
_entity_poly.entity_id
_entity_poly.type
_entity_poly.pdbx_seq_one_letter_code
_entity_poly.pdbx_strand_id
1 'polypeptide(L)'
;MGIAPDLNPLLDQLRDVVIPENLAGDDAVTAMRALLLARGVVDHLAATMTGVLNSCGVAASQGRTPRELLISLGCAPSVAERLIRVGGALLSVLI
;
A
#
# COMPACT_ATOMS: atom_id res chain seq x y z
N MET A 1 -3.86 -21.90 5.68
CA MET A 1 -3.09 -20.95 6.50
C MET A 1 -2.25 -20.11 5.56
N GLY A 2 -2.61 -18.84 5.36
CA GLY A 2 -1.85 -17.96 4.48
C GLY A 2 -0.73 -17.31 5.29
N ILE A 3 0.52 -17.58 4.93
CA ILE A 3 1.65 -16.85 5.48
C ILE A 3 1.64 -15.50 4.78
N ALA A 4 1.12 -14.46 5.44
CA ALA A 4 1.39 -13.12 4.97
C ALA A 4 2.91 -12.95 4.98
N PRO A 5 3.55 -12.53 3.88
CA PRO A 5 4.98 -12.29 3.88
C PRO A 5 5.31 -11.27 4.96
N ASP A 6 6.29 -11.57 5.79
CA ASP A 6 6.73 -10.67 6.84
C ASP A 6 7.45 -9.47 6.20
N LEU A 7 6.83 -8.30 6.31
CA LEU A 7 7.36 -7.05 5.77
C LEU A 7 8.27 -6.30 6.76
N ASN A 8 8.37 -6.76 8.02
CA ASN A 8 9.16 -6.05 9.04
C ASN A 8 10.63 -5.85 8.65
N PRO A 9 11.36 -6.86 8.10
CA PRO A 9 12.75 -6.66 7.70
C PRO A 9 12.93 -5.60 6.61
N LEU A 10 11.98 -5.50 5.68
CA LEU A 10 11.99 -4.47 4.64
C LEU A 10 11.71 -3.08 5.24
N LEU A 11 10.76 -3.00 6.18
CA LEU A 11 10.45 -1.75 6.87
C LEU A 11 11.64 -1.25 7.69
N ASP A 12 12.35 -2.14 8.37
CA ASP A 12 13.58 -1.80 9.11
C ASP A 12 14.65 -1.24 8.16
N GLN A 13 14.89 -1.89 7.02
CA GLN A 13 15.82 -1.38 6.01
C GLN A 13 15.42 -0.01 5.47
N LEU A 14 14.14 0.21 5.19
CA LEU A 14 13.63 1.50 4.71
C LEU A 14 13.75 2.60 5.77
N ARG A 15 13.58 2.25 7.05
CA ARG A 15 13.72 3.19 8.18
C ARG A 15 15.15 3.69 8.35
N ASP A 16 16.14 2.86 8.02
CA ASP A 16 17.56 3.20 8.12
C ASP A 16 18.08 4.02 6.92
N VAL A 17 17.24 4.30 5.91
CA VAL A 17 17.62 5.14 4.76
C VAL A 17 17.81 6.59 5.18
N VAL A 18 19.01 7.12 4.98
CA VAL A 18 19.36 8.53 5.20
C VAL A 18 19.51 9.25 3.86
N ILE A 19 18.82 10.38 3.69
CA ILE A 19 19.00 11.27 2.54
C ILE A 19 20.03 12.35 2.92
N PRO A 20 21.22 12.39 2.28
CA PRO A 20 22.26 13.36 2.65
C PRO A 20 21.90 14.78 2.19
N GLU A 21 22.26 15.78 2.98
CA GLU A 21 21.92 17.19 2.71
C GLU A 21 22.67 17.79 1.50
N ASN A 22 23.80 17.20 1.13
CA ASN A 22 24.65 17.64 0.02
C ASN A 22 24.51 16.77 -1.25
N LEU A 23 23.35 16.15 -1.43
CA LEU A 23 23.07 15.27 -2.57
C LEU A 23 23.12 16.04 -3.90
N ALA A 24 23.87 15.53 -4.87
CA ALA A 24 23.88 16.09 -6.22
C ALA A 24 22.52 15.89 -6.91
N GLY A 25 22.18 16.77 -7.88
CA GLY A 25 20.86 16.77 -8.52
C GLY A 25 20.47 15.44 -9.17
N ASP A 26 21.39 14.82 -9.91
CA ASP A 26 21.14 13.53 -10.58
C ASP A 26 20.96 12.39 -9.57
N ASP A 27 21.71 12.41 -8.47
CA ASP A 27 21.58 11.44 -7.39
C ASP A 27 20.24 11.60 -6.66
N ALA A 28 19.78 12.85 -6.47
CA ALA A 28 18.46 13.13 -5.89
C ALA A 28 17.31 12.62 -6.76
N VAL A 29 17.39 12.81 -8.08
CA VAL A 29 16.41 12.26 -9.03
C VAL A 29 16.42 10.73 -9.01
N THR A 30 17.60 10.12 -8.93
CA THR A 30 17.76 8.66 -8.85
C THR A 30 17.17 8.10 -7.55
N ALA A 31 17.47 8.73 -6.41
CA ALA A 31 16.88 8.38 -5.12
C ALA A 31 15.35 8.52 -5.12
N MET A 32 14.83 9.62 -5.68
CA MET A 32 13.38 9.83 -5.81
C MET A 32 12.72 8.76 -6.68
N ARG A 33 13.36 8.35 -7.79
CA ARG A 33 12.86 7.25 -8.62
C ARG A 33 12.76 5.94 -7.84
N ALA A 34 13.77 5.61 -7.04
CA ALA A 34 13.75 4.42 -6.19
C ALA A 34 12.63 4.48 -5.16
N LEU A 35 12.43 5.63 -4.50
CA LEU A 35 11.34 5.85 -3.54
C LEU A 35 9.96 5.73 -4.20
N LEU A 36 9.77 6.26 -5.41
CA LEU A 36 8.52 6.13 -6.15
C LEU A 36 8.25 4.68 -6.59
N LEU A 37 9.29 3.93 -6.96
CA LEU A 37 9.14 2.50 -7.25
C LEU A 37 8.72 1.72 -6.01
N ALA A 38 9.38 1.95 -4.86
CA ALA A 38 9.01 1.34 -3.59
C ALA A 38 7.56 1.68 -3.20
N ARG A 39 7.16 2.95 -3.34
CA ARG A 39 5.77 3.40 -3.14
C ARG A 39 4.80 2.67 -4.07
N GLY A 40 5.16 2.50 -5.34
CA GLY A 40 4.34 1.79 -6.33
C GLY A 40 4.11 0.32 -5.97
N VAL A 41 5.15 -0.36 -5.48
CA VAL A 41 5.06 -1.75 -5.00
C VAL A 41 4.13 -1.83 -3.78
N VAL A 42 4.31 -0.95 -2.79
CA VAL A 42 3.47 -0.92 -1.58
C VAL A 42 2.01 -0.61 -1.94
N ASP A 43 1.76 0.36 -2.83
CA ASP A 43 0.42 0.71 -3.30
C ASP A 43 -0.27 -0.47 -3.99
N HIS A 44 0.47 -1.23 -4.82
CA HIS A 44 -0.07 -2.42 -5.48
C HIS A 44 -0.44 -3.51 -4.47
N LEU A 45 0.43 -3.82 -3.52
CA LEU A 45 0.15 -4.79 -2.46
C LEU A 45 -1.06 -4.35 -1.61
N ALA A 46 -1.15 -3.06 -1.26
CA ALA A 46 -2.27 -2.50 -0.52
C ALA A 46 -3.59 -2.59 -1.31
N ALA A 47 -3.57 -2.41 -2.63
CA ALA A 47 -4.75 -2.56 -3.47
C ALA A 47 -5.21 -4.02 -3.55
N THR A 48 -4.28 -4.96 -3.76
CA THR A 48 -4.57 -6.41 -3.74
C THR A 48 -5.16 -6.81 -2.39
N MET A 49 -4.56 -6.35 -1.29
CA MET A 49 -5.04 -6.66 0.06
C MET A 49 -6.40 -6.00 0.36
N THR A 50 -6.67 -4.81 -0.18
CA THR A 50 -7.99 -4.18 -0.13
C THR A 50 -9.05 -5.04 -0.81
N GLY A 51 -8.73 -5.64 -1.97
CA GLY A 51 -9.61 -6.59 -2.65
C GLY A 51 -9.93 -7.81 -1.79
N VAL A 52 -8.93 -8.40 -1.13
CA VAL A 52 -9.11 -9.52 -0.20
C VAL A 52 -9.92 -9.12 1.04
N LEU A 53 -9.65 -7.97 1.65
CA LEU A 53 -10.43 -7.47 2.79
C LEU A 53 -11.91 -7.30 2.42
N ASN A 54 -12.19 -6.85 1.21
CA ASN A 54 -13.54 -6.70 0.69
C ASN A 54 -14.22 -8.06 0.45
N SER A 55 -13.52 -9.02 -0.16
CA SER A 55 -14.08 -10.37 -0.40
C SER A 55 -14.32 -11.16 0.89
N CYS A 56 -13.49 -10.96 1.92
CA CYS A 56 -13.69 -11.53 3.25
C CYS A 56 -14.77 -10.80 4.07
N GLY A 57 -15.34 -9.70 3.59
CA GLY A 57 -16.38 -8.96 4.31
C GLY A 57 -15.92 -8.31 5.63
N VAL A 58 -14.62 -8.04 5.79
CA VAL A 58 -14.02 -7.58 7.07
C VAL A 58 -14.58 -6.24 7.52
N ALA A 59 -14.89 -5.33 6.59
CA ALA A 59 -15.50 -4.06 6.92
C ALA A 59 -16.96 -4.23 7.38
N ALA A 60 -17.73 -5.07 6.65
CA ALA A 60 -19.13 -5.34 6.96
C ALA A 60 -19.32 -5.99 8.34
N SER A 61 -18.42 -6.90 8.75
CA SER A 61 -18.46 -7.52 10.08
C SER A 61 -18.23 -6.52 11.23
N GLN A 62 -17.71 -5.33 10.93
CA GLN A 62 -17.52 -4.23 11.88
C GLN A 62 -18.56 -3.11 11.72
N GLY A 63 -19.58 -3.31 10.88
CA GLY A 63 -20.59 -2.28 10.58
C GLY A 63 -20.02 -1.07 9.81
N ARG A 64 -18.93 -1.27 9.07
CA ARG A 64 -18.23 -0.22 8.30
C ARG A 64 -18.27 -0.52 6.81
N THR A 65 -18.11 0.52 6.01
CA THR A 65 -17.73 0.41 4.61
C THR A 65 -16.22 0.11 4.49
N PRO A 66 -15.76 -0.51 3.37
CA PRO A 66 -14.33 -0.69 3.11
C PRO A 66 -13.54 0.63 3.14
N ARG A 67 -14.15 1.73 2.68
CA ARG A 67 -13.55 3.05 2.69
C ARG A 67 -13.30 3.57 4.11
N GLU A 68 -14.27 3.43 5.00
CA GLU A 68 -14.13 3.81 6.41
C GLU A 68 -13.08 2.97 7.12
N LEU A 69 -13.03 1.66 6.83
CA LEU A 69 -11.99 0.79 7.36
C LEU A 69 -10.60 1.27 6.95
N LEU A 70 -10.36 1.53 5.65
CA LEU A 70 -9.06 2.01 5.17
C LEU A 70 -8.67 3.36 5.75
N ILE A 71 -9.62 4.30 5.87
CA ILE A 71 -9.35 5.59 6.53
C ILE A 71 -8.96 5.39 8.00
N SER A 72 -9.63 4.49 8.72
CA SER A 72 -9.28 4.18 10.11
C SER A 72 -7.90 3.53 10.27
N LEU A 73 -7.38 2.89 9.21
CA LEU A 73 -6.02 2.36 9.13
C LEU A 73 -4.98 3.41 8.70
N GLY A 74 -5.40 4.67 8.49
CA GLY A 74 -4.52 5.80 8.18
C GLY A 74 -4.50 6.20 6.70
N CYS A 75 -5.32 5.61 5.82
CA CYS A 75 -5.40 6.06 4.44
C CYS A 75 -6.06 7.45 4.35
N ALA A 76 -5.47 8.35 3.55
CA ALA A 76 -6.19 9.52 3.09
C ALA A 76 -7.43 9.11 2.27
N PRO A 77 -8.53 9.88 2.29
CA PRO A 77 -9.78 9.50 1.62
C PRO A 77 -9.62 9.17 0.13
N SER A 78 -8.86 9.97 -0.61
CA SER A 78 -8.58 9.75 -2.04
C SER A 78 -7.73 8.51 -2.31
N VAL A 79 -6.85 8.14 -1.37
CA VAL A 79 -6.04 6.92 -1.47
C VAL A 79 -6.93 5.70 -1.26
N ALA A 80 -7.79 5.71 -0.23
CA ALA A 80 -8.74 4.63 0.02
C ALA A 80 -9.64 4.37 -1.20
N GLU A 81 -10.19 5.42 -1.81
CA GLU A 81 -10.99 5.30 -3.04
C GLU A 81 -10.22 4.67 -4.20
N ARG A 82 -8.95 5.06 -4.39
CA ARG A 82 -8.09 4.46 -5.42
C ARG A 82 -7.83 2.98 -5.14
N LEU A 83 -7.50 2.61 -3.90
CA LEU A 83 -7.21 1.23 -3.53
C LEU A 83 -8.43 0.33 -3.70
N ILE A 84 -9.63 0.79 -3.32
CA ILE A 84 -10.88 0.04 -3.51
C ILE A 84 -11.15 -0.20 -4.99
N ARG A 85 -11.01 0.83 -5.84
CA ARG A 85 -11.23 0.71 -7.28
C ARG A 85 -10.24 -0.24 -7.95
N VAL A 86 -8.95 -0.12 -7.63
CA VAL A 86 -7.91 -1.00 -8.18
C VAL A 86 -8.05 -2.43 -7.66
N GLY A 87 -8.28 -2.59 -6.35
CA GLY A 87 -8.47 -3.89 -5.71
C GLY A 87 -9.68 -4.65 -6.26
N GLY A 88 -10.79 -3.94 -6.51
CA GLY A 88 -11.96 -4.51 -7.18
C GLY A 88 -11.60 -5.03 -8.58
N ALA A 89 -10.92 -4.21 -9.40
CA ALA A 89 -10.53 -4.60 -10.75
C ALA A 89 -9.54 -5.78 -10.78
N LEU A 90 -8.57 -5.83 -9.87
CA LEU A 90 -7.60 -6.93 -9.77
C LEU A 90 -8.26 -8.25 -9.38
N LEU A 91 -9.21 -8.21 -8.43
CA LEU A 91 -9.90 -9.42 -8.01
C LEU A 91 -10.87 -9.92 -9.09
N SER A 92 -11.49 -9.04 -9.88
CA SER A 92 -12.38 -9.42 -11.01
C SER A 92 -11.68 -10.16 -12.15
N VAL A 93 -10.35 -10.13 -12.23
CA VAL A 93 -9.57 -10.87 -13.25
C VAL A 93 -9.20 -12.28 -12.77
N LEU A 94 -9.36 -12.57 -11.48
CA LEU A 94 -8.95 -13.83 -10.86
C LEU A 94 -10.10 -14.83 -10.64
N ILE A 95 -11.34 -14.45 -10.99
CA ILE A 95 -12.58 -15.24 -10.84
C ILE A 95 -13.25 -15.36 -12.21
#